data_AF-A0A9C8AK96-F1
#
_entry.id   AF-A0A9C8AK96-F1
#
_cell.length_a   1.000
_cell.length_b   1.000
_cell.length_c   1.000
_cell.angle_alpha   90.00
_cell.angle_beta   90.00
_cell.angle_gamma   90.00
#
_symmetry.space_group_name_H-M   'P 1'
#
loop_
_entity.id
_entity.type
_entity.pdbx_description
1 polymer ?
#
loop_
_entity_poly.entity_id
_entity_poly.type
_entity_poly.pdbx_seq_one_letter_code
_entity_poly.pdbx_strand_id
1 'polypeptide(L)'
;MVYTWLEIDNNASETVRSFLHSLMERGVVDAVLVPMPTPGGASAIPTLVSDPQKLAQAEPLAPVMPVSEATMVALLTRTGAPRRLGVLLRNCQIRALVELAKFKQAYLDDVLIIGVDCPGTYEVADYAALVGEGVNPTVELLAGIAQGNPAPYESKSFRGACSMCVYPIP
;
A
#
# COMPACT_ATOMS: atom_id res chain seq x y z
N MET A 1 -5.29 -16.75 9.77
CA MET A 1 -5.16 -15.84 8.63
C MET A 1 -6.33 -16.12 7.71
N VAL A 2 -7.20 -15.14 7.48
CA VAL A 2 -8.34 -15.29 6.58
C VAL A 2 -7.90 -14.73 5.24
N TYR A 3 -7.83 -15.57 4.22
CA TYR A 3 -7.61 -15.14 2.85
C TYR A 3 -8.97 -14.98 2.19
N THR A 4 -9.25 -13.79 1.68
CA THR A 4 -10.44 -13.52 0.85
C THR A 4 -9.97 -12.87 -0.43
N TRP A 5 -10.67 -13.17 -1.52
CA TRP A 5 -10.44 -12.52 -2.80
C TRP A 5 -11.42 -11.36 -2.93
N LEU A 6 -10.95 -10.26 -3.52
CA LEU A 6 -11.77 -9.11 -3.87
C LEU A 6 -11.98 -9.18 -5.39
N GLU A 7 -13.22 -9.36 -5.84
CA GLU A 7 -13.52 -9.32 -7.28
C GLU A 7 -13.29 -7.91 -7.81
N ILE A 8 -12.47 -7.78 -8.86
CA ILE A 8 -12.23 -6.51 -9.53
C ILE A 8 -13.46 -6.22 -10.40
N ASP A 9 -14.10 -5.09 -10.13
CA ASP A 9 -15.24 -4.62 -10.92
C ASP A 9 -14.74 -3.88 -12.18
N ASN A 10 -14.34 -2.60 -12.05
CA ASN A 10 -13.79 -1.82 -13.16
C ASN A 10 -12.26 -1.75 -13.15
N ASN A 11 -11.69 -1.29 -12.04
CA ASN A 11 -10.26 -1.04 -11.89
C ASN A 11 -9.80 -1.49 -10.50
N ALA A 12 -8.68 -2.19 -10.42
CA ALA A 12 -8.15 -2.74 -9.17
C ALA A 12 -8.00 -1.67 -8.08
N SER A 13 -7.46 -0.49 -8.43
CA SER A 13 -7.33 0.61 -7.47
C SER A 13 -8.68 1.10 -6.95
N GLU A 14 -9.70 1.21 -7.82
CA GLU A 14 -11.05 1.60 -7.40
C GLU A 14 -11.71 0.55 -6.53
N THR A 15 -11.56 -0.73 -6.86
CA THR A 15 -12.09 -1.83 -6.04
C THR A 15 -11.48 -1.80 -4.63
N VAL A 16 -10.17 -1.59 -4.52
CA VAL A 16 -9.51 -1.45 -3.21
C VAL A 16 -9.99 -0.19 -2.48
N ARG A 17 -10.12 0.96 -3.16
CA ARG A 17 -10.67 2.20 -2.55
C ARG A 17 -12.08 1.96 -1.99
N SER A 18 -12.95 1.34 -2.77
CA SER A 18 -14.33 1.01 -2.37
C SER A 18 -14.37 0.05 -1.19
N PHE A 19 -13.49 -0.95 -1.17
CA PHE A 19 -13.33 -1.84 -0.02
C PHE A 19 -12.92 -1.07 1.25
N LEU A 20 -11.87 -0.26 1.18
CA LEU A 20 -11.40 0.55 2.31
C LEU A 20 -12.49 1.52 2.80
N HIS A 21 -13.23 2.14 1.87
CA HIS A 21 -14.36 3.01 2.19
C HIS A 21 -15.43 2.25 2.97
N SER A 22 -15.80 1.05 2.50
CA SER A 22 -16.81 0.22 3.16
C SER A 22 -16.41 -0.19 4.58
N LEU A 23 -15.12 -0.41 4.85
CA LEU A 23 -14.62 -0.72 6.19
C LEU A 23 -14.81 0.47 7.14
N MET A 24 -14.57 1.70 6.65
CA MET A 24 -14.77 2.91 7.45
C MET A 24 -16.26 3.22 7.66
N GLU A 25 -17.08 3.15 6.60
CA GLU A 25 -18.54 3.39 6.70
C GLU A 25 -19.24 2.42 7.64
N ARG A 26 -18.83 1.15 7.63
CA ARG A 26 -19.38 0.12 8.52
C ARG A 26 -18.81 0.19 9.94
N GLY A 27 -17.91 1.15 10.21
CA GLY A 27 -17.28 1.32 11.51
C GLY A 27 -16.42 0.12 11.92
N VAL A 28 -15.85 -0.62 10.97
CA VAL A 28 -14.87 -1.69 11.25
C VAL A 28 -13.55 -1.07 11.68
N VAL A 29 -13.17 0.03 11.03
CA VAL A 29 -12.01 0.87 11.36
C VAL A 29 -12.40 2.34 11.38
N ASP A 30 -11.75 3.12 12.23
CA ASP A 30 -11.98 4.56 12.40
C ASP A 30 -11.03 5.41 11.53
N ALA A 31 -9.92 4.83 11.07
CA ALA A 31 -9.01 5.43 10.10
C ALA A 31 -8.25 4.35 9.34
N VAL A 32 -7.73 4.71 8.16
CA VAL A 32 -6.92 3.83 7.33
C VAL A 32 -5.57 4.49 7.01
N LEU A 33 -4.47 3.80 7.28
CA LEU A 33 -3.16 4.15 6.73
C LEU A 33 -3.04 3.58 5.32
N VAL A 34 -3.02 4.46 4.33
CA VAL A 34 -2.98 4.10 2.90
C VAL A 34 -2.10 5.10 2.14
N PRO A 35 -1.41 4.71 1.05
CA PRO A 35 -0.71 5.67 0.21
C PRO A 35 -1.69 6.69 -0.40
N MET A 36 -1.32 7.96 -0.35
CA MET A 36 -2.03 9.09 -1.00
C MET A 36 -1.06 9.80 -1.95
N PRO A 37 -1.53 10.30 -3.10
CA PRO A 37 -0.68 11.02 -4.03
C PRO A 37 -0.14 12.30 -3.38
N THR A 38 1.12 12.61 -3.65
CA THR A 38 1.67 13.94 -3.32
C THR A 38 1.08 15.00 -4.24
N PRO A 39 1.15 16.30 -3.89
CA PRO A 39 0.85 17.37 -4.84
C PRO A 39 1.63 17.17 -6.15
N GLY A 40 0.93 17.22 -7.28
CA GLY A 40 1.50 16.94 -8.61
C GLY A 40 1.71 15.46 -8.96
N GLY A 41 1.35 14.51 -8.09
CA GLY A 41 1.33 13.08 -8.40
C GLY A 41 2.70 12.40 -8.54
N ALA A 42 3.80 13.13 -8.32
CA ALA A 42 5.18 12.64 -8.48
C ALA A 42 5.59 11.55 -7.48
N SER A 43 4.74 11.22 -6.50
CA SER A 43 4.92 10.11 -5.57
C SER A 43 3.59 9.76 -4.90
N ALA A 44 3.57 8.65 -4.15
CA ALA A 44 2.50 8.30 -3.21
C ALA A 44 3.11 8.07 -1.83
N ILE A 45 2.57 8.74 -0.81
CA ILE A 45 3.08 8.71 0.56
C ILE A 45 2.07 8.11 1.53
N PRO A 46 2.50 7.30 2.51
CA PRO A 46 1.63 6.78 3.54
C PRO A 46 0.94 7.90 4.32
N THR A 47 -0.38 7.87 4.36
CA THR A 47 -1.18 8.91 5.00
C THR A 47 -2.29 8.27 5.84
N LEU A 48 -2.48 8.78 7.06
CA LEU A 48 -3.57 8.35 7.93
C LEU A 48 -4.85 9.09 7.53
N VAL A 49 -5.76 8.39 6.86
CA VAL A 49 -7.04 8.92 6.37
C VAL A 49 -8.14 8.61 7.38
N SER A 50 -8.78 9.65 7.92
CA SER A 50 -9.91 9.53 8.87
C SER A 50 -11.26 9.92 8.28
N ASP A 51 -11.24 10.60 7.13
CA ASP A 51 -12.43 10.99 6.38
C ASP A 51 -12.59 10.02 5.20
N PRO A 52 -13.63 9.16 5.19
CA PRO A 52 -13.84 8.17 4.15
C PRO A 52 -13.86 8.77 2.75
N GLN A 53 -14.40 9.99 2.59
CA GLN A 53 -14.52 10.64 1.28
C GLN A 53 -13.15 10.88 0.62
N LYS A 54 -12.09 11.03 1.42
CA LYS A 54 -10.73 11.24 0.91
C LYS A 54 -10.12 9.96 0.32
N LEU A 55 -10.65 8.78 0.62
CA LEU A 55 -10.17 7.52 0.04
C LEU A 55 -10.36 7.45 -1.47
N ALA A 56 -11.26 8.25 -2.05
CA ALA A 56 -11.42 8.36 -3.50
C ALA A 56 -10.10 8.75 -4.22
N GLN A 57 -9.19 9.43 -3.52
CA GLN A 57 -7.89 9.87 -4.06
C GLN A 57 -6.72 8.94 -3.68
N ALA A 58 -6.94 7.91 -2.85
CA ALA A 58 -5.86 7.06 -2.37
C ALA A 58 -5.20 6.28 -3.52
N GLU A 59 -3.91 6.02 -3.47
CA GLU A 59 -3.18 5.25 -4.49
C GLU A 59 -2.69 3.92 -3.90
N PRO A 60 -3.61 3.00 -3.51
CA PRO A 60 -3.27 1.83 -2.70
C PRO A 60 -2.24 0.91 -3.39
N LEU A 61 -2.30 0.85 -4.72
CA LEU A 61 -1.47 -0.02 -5.54
C LEU A 61 -0.31 0.71 -6.21
N ALA A 62 -0.03 1.98 -5.85
CA ALA A 62 1.09 2.70 -6.43
C ALA A 62 2.42 1.97 -6.15
N PRO A 63 3.23 1.68 -7.19
CA PRO A 63 4.49 0.97 -7.02
C PRO A 63 5.62 1.88 -6.55
N VAL A 64 5.42 2.61 -5.45
CA VAL A 64 6.43 3.45 -4.82
C VAL A 64 6.33 3.32 -3.31
N MET A 65 7.48 3.32 -2.64
CA MET A 65 7.56 3.18 -1.18
C MET A 65 8.62 4.14 -0.63
N PRO A 66 8.28 5.44 -0.43
CA PRO A 66 9.21 6.45 0.08
C PRO A 66 9.64 6.19 1.53
N VAL A 67 8.75 5.57 2.30
CA VAL A 67 8.99 5.13 3.68
C VAL A 67 8.32 3.79 3.88
N SER A 68 8.81 2.98 4.82
CA SER A 68 8.12 1.75 5.20
C SER A 68 6.84 2.08 5.97
N GLU A 69 5.67 1.69 5.42
CA GLU A 69 4.39 1.79 6.14
C GLU A 69 4.45 1.05 7.49
N ALA A 70 5.19 -0.06 7.60
CA ALA A 70 5.35 -0.81 8.85
C ALA A 70 5.98 0.05 9.96
N THR A 71 6.96 0.89 9.62
CA THR A 71 7.57 1.83 10.57
C THR A 71 6.56 2.89 11.01
N MET A 72 5.70 3.36 10.10
CA MET A 72 4.64 4.31 10.44
C MET A 72 3.61 3.67 11.37
N VAL A 73 3.19 2.44 11.10
CA VAL A 73 2.28 1.68 11.98
C VAL A 73 2.90 1.50 13.36
N ALA A 74 4.18 1.12 13.46
CA ALA A 74 4.85 0.98 14.74
C ALA A 74 4.88 2.30 15.53
N LEU A 75 5.16 3.44 14.89
CA LEU A 75 5.12 4.74 15.55
C LEU A 75 3.70 5.12 16.03
N LEU A 76 2.68 4.85 15.22
CA LEU A 76 1.28 5.15 15.54
C LEU A 76 0.74 4.28 16.69
N THR A 77 1.30 3.08 16.85
CA THR A 77 0.78 2.07 17.78
C THR A 77 1.70 1.76 18.95
N ARG A 78 2.83 2.46 19.08
CA ARG A 78 3.85 2.22 20.12
C ARG A 78 3.31 2.26 21.54
N THR A 79 2.19 2.96 21.78
CA THR A 79 1.52 3.06 23.08
C THR A 79 0.07 2.56 23.03
N GLY A 80 -0.24 1.67 22.08
CA GLY A 80 -1.62 1.33 21.70
C GLY A 80 -2.13 2.28 20.61
N ALA A 81 -3.00 1.77 19.72
CA ALA A 81 -3.57 2.60 18.68
C ALA A 81 -4.62 3.55 19.28
N PRO A 82 -4.68 4.83 18.87
CA PRO A 82 -5.63 5.79 19.42
C PRO A 82 -7.08 5.53 18.99
N ARG A 83 -7.30 4.63 18.03
CA ARG A 83 -8.57 4.25 17.41
C ARG A 83 -8.38 2.94 16.65
N ARG A 84 -9.46 2.31 16.19
CA ARG A 84 -9.39 1.11 15.34
C ARG A 84 -8.76 1.47 14.00
N LEU A 85 -7.60 0.91 13.69
CA LEU A 85 -6.77 1.33 12.57
C LEU A 85 -6.76 0.24 11.48
N GLY A 86 -7.19 0.60 10.27
CA GLY A 86 -6.89 -0.20 9.07
C GLY A 86 -5.51 0.17 8.54
N VAL A 87 -4.70 -0.81 8.14
CA VAL A 87 -3.38 -0.56 7.53
C VAL A 87 -3.26 -1.35 6.24
N LEU A 88 -3.09 -0.66 5.12
CA LEU A 88 -2.83 -1.29 3.83
C LEU A 88 -1.32 -1.47 3.65
N LEU A 89 -0.86 -2.73 3.62
CA LEU A 89 0.56 -3.07 3.63
C LEU A 89 0.92 -4.03 2.51
N ARG A 90 2.11 -3.84 1.94
CA ARG A 90 2.76 -4.84 1.07
C ARG A 90 3.32 -5.98 1.92
N ASN A 91 3.49 -7.14 1.30
CA ASN A 91 4.08 -8.34 1.91
C ASN A 91 5.38 -8.06 2.72
N CYS A 92 6.32 -7.29 2.18
CA CYS A 92 7.58 -6.97 2.86
C CYS A 92 7.37 -6.09 4.10
N GLN A 93 6.34 -5.23 4.10
CA GLN A 93 5.99 -4.38 5.22
C GLN A 93 5.22 -5.15 6.30
N ILE A 94 4.36 -6.08 5.92
CA ILE A 94 3.70 -6.98 6.88
C ILE A 94 4.77 -7.76 7.66
N ARG A 95 5.76 -8.32 6.97
CA ARG A 95 6.88 -9.03 7.61
C ARG A 95 7.65 -8.11 8.56
N ALA A 96 7.97 -6.89 8.13
CA ALA A 96 8.63 -5.91 8.99
C ALA A 96 7.78 -5.56 10.23
N LEU A 97 6.47 -5.39 10.06
CA LEU A 97 5.55 -5.08 11.17
C LEU A 97 5.46 -6.23 12.18
N VAL A 98 5.44 -7.48 11.70
CA VAL A 98 5.49 -8.67 12.57
C VAL A 98 6.75 -8.68 13.42
N GLU A 99 7.92 -8.38 12.85
CA GLU A 99 9.16 -8.29 13.63
C GLU A 99 9.13 -7.12 14.62
N LEU A 100 8.63 -5.94 14.21
CA LEU A 100 8.47 -4.80 15.11
C LEU A 100 7.55 -5.13 16.30
N ALA A 101 6.48 -5.88 16.08
CA ALA A 101 5.59 -6.35 17.15
C ALA A 101 6.29 -7.34 18.10
N LYS A 102 7.09 -8.29 17.58
CA LYS A 102 7.89 -9.22 18.41
C LYS A 102 8.88 -8.49 19.33
N PHE A 103 9.48 -7.40 18.82
CA PHE A 103 10.35 -6.53 19.61
C PHE A 103 9.60 -5.52 20.49
N LYS A 104 8.26 -5.61 20.60
CA LYS A 104 7.39 -4.71 21.37
C LYS A 104 7.51 -3.23 20.95
N GLN A 105 7.83 -2.99 19.67
CA GLN A 105 7.89 -1.65 19.07
C GLN A 105 6.56 -1.24 18.44
N ALA A 106 5.64 -2.20 18.25
CA ALA A 106 4.29 -1.99 17.74
C ALA A 106 3.29 -2.84 18.55
N TYR A 107 2.12 -2.29 18.86
CA TYR A 107 1.01 -3.02 19.49
C TYR A 107 -0.13 -3.14 18.48
N LEU A 108 -0.65 -4.34 18.27
CA LEU A 108 -1.54 -4.64 17.13
C LEU A 108 -3.00 -4.90 17.52
N ASP A 109 -3.37 -4.75 18.79
CA ASP A 109 -4.70 -5.13 19.31
C ASP A 109 -5.86 -4.44 18.57
N ASP A 110 -5.68 -3.18 18.19
CA ASP A 110 -6.66 -2.35 17.46
C ASP A 110 -6.26 -2.12 16.00
N VAL A 111 -5.51 -3.05 15.39
CA VAL A 111 -4.99 -2.92 14.02
C VAL A 111 -5.53 -4.02 13.11
N LEU A 112 -6.30 -3.62 12.10
CA LEU A 112 -6.69 -4.47 10.97
C LEU A 112 -5.63 -4.36 9.85
N ILE A 113 -4.86 -5.43 9.66
CA ILE A 113 -3.87 -5.52 8.59
C ILE A 113 -4.54 -5.98 7.29
N ILE A 114 -4.40 -5.19 6.23
CA ILE A 114 -4.91 -5.44 4.89
C ILE A 114 -3.71 -5.61 3.96
N GLY A 115 -3.45 -6.84 3.55
CA GLY A 115 -2.34 -7.16 2.67
C GLY A 115 -2.68 -6.97 1.20
N VAL A 116 -1.73 -6.42 0.43
CA VAL A 116 -1.79 -6.39 -1.04
C VAL A 116 -0.61 -7.12 -1.65
N ASP A 117 -0.86 -7.84 -2.74
CA ASP A 117 0.18 -8.43 -3.57
C ASP A 117 1.06 -7.33 -4.15
N CYS A 118 2.36 -7.58 -4.23
CA CYS A 118 3.33 -6.58 -4.68
C CYS A 118 4.45 -7.24 -5.50
N PRO A 119 4.47 -7.07 -6.83
CA PRO A 119 5.56 -7.58 -7.65
C PRO A 119 6.83 -6.73 -7.56
N GLY A 120 6.71 -5.49 -7.09
CA GLY A 120 7.84 -4.58 -6.93
C GLY A 120 7.40 -3.13 -6.76
N THR A 121 8.37 -2.30 -6.38
CA THR A 121 8.22 -0.83 -6.32
C THR A 121 9.42 -0.19 -6.99
N TYR A 122 9.27 1.02 -7.50
CA TYR A 122 10.36 1.85 -8.03
C TYR A 122 11.05 2.63 -6.91
N GLU A 123 12.28 3.06 -7.16
CA GLU A 123 12.88 4.13 -6.37
C GLU A 123 12.08 5.43 -6.57
N VAL A 124 12.04 6.28 -5.54
CA VAL A 124 11.20 7.51 -5.56
C VAL A 124 11.56 8.42 -6.75
N ALA A 125 12.85 8.51 -7.09
CA ALA A 125 13.33 9.30 -8.22
C ALA A 125 12.86 8.73 -9.57
N ASP A 126 12.85 7.40 -9.73
CA ASP A 126 12.40 6.76 -10.97
C ASP A 126 10.88 6.85 -11.13
N TYR A 127 10.13 6.68 -10.05
CA TYR A 127 8.68 6.90 -10.07
C TYR A 127 8.35 8.35 -10.49
N ALA A 128 9.02 9.33 -9.91
CA ALA A 128 8.84 10.74 -10.24
C ALA A 128 9.21 11.05 -11.70
N ALA A 129 10.29 10.44 -12.21
CA ALA A 129 10.71 10.60 -13.61
C ALA A 129 9.64 10.07 -14.57
N LEU A 130 9.12 8.86 -14.33
CA LEU A 130 8.05 8.27 -15.16
C LEU A 130 6.80 9.17 -15.19
N VAL A 131 6.37 9.69 -14.03
CA VAL A 131 5.25 10.63 -13.97
C VAL A 131 5.55 11.91 -14.75
N GLY A 132 6.78 12.43 -14.66
CA GLY A 132 7.23 13.60 -15.43
C GLY A 132 7.27 13.38 -16.94
N GLU A 133 7.47 12.14 -17.38
CA GLU A 133 7.41 11.72 -18.79
C GLU A 133 5.97 11.45 -19.26
N GLY A 134 4.97 11.61 -18.39
CA GLY A 134 3.56 11.38 -18.69
C GLY A 134 3.12 9.91 -18.54
N VAL A 135 3.97 9.04 -18.00
CA VAL A 135 3.66 7.64 -17.75
C VAL A 135 3.04 7.50 -16.37
N ASN A 136 1.93 6.75 -16.24
CA ASN A 136 1.35 6.40 -14.95
C ASN A 136 1.88 5.03 -14.50
N PRO A 137 2.83 4.95 -13.55
CA PRO A 137 3.50 3.68 -13.23
C PRO A 137 2.54 2.64 -12.63
N THR A 138 1.48 3.08 -11.96
CA THR A 138 0.47 2.21 -11.38
C THR A 138 -0.34 1.52 -12.48
N VAL A 139 -0.81 2.29 -13.47
CA VAL A 139 -1.62 1.76 -14.57
C VAL A 139 -0.80 0.77 -15.41
N GLU A 140 0.43 1.14 -15.76
CA GLU A 140 1.32 0.28 -16.55
C GLU A 140 1.63 -1.04 -15.84
N LEU A 141 1.94 -0.98 -14.54
CA LEU A 141 2.23 -2.18 -13.77
C LEU A 141 1.00 -3.09 -13.64
N LEU A 142 -0.19 -2.52 -13.39
CA LEU A 142 -1.44 -3.28 -13.31
C LEU A 142 -1.79 -3.95 -14.65
N ALA A 143 -1.57 -3.27 -15.78
CA ALA A 143 -1.74 -3.84 -17.11
C ALA A 143 -0.78 -5.02 -17.35
N GLY A 144 0.48 -4.90 -16.95
CA GLY A 144 1.45 -5.98 -17.00
C GLY A 144 1.05 -7.19 -16.13
N ILE A 145 0.58 -6.94 -14.91
CA ILE A 145 0.07 -8.00 -14.00
C ILE A 145 -1.11 -8.74 -14.64
N ALA A 146 -2.07 -8.03 -15.23
CA ALA A 146 -3.23 -8.63 -15.88
C ALA A 146 -2.85 -9.55 -17.07
N GLN A 147 -1.70 -9.28 -17.71
CA GLN A 147 -1.14 -10.07 -18.79
C GLN A 147 -0.19 -11.18 -18.32
N GLY A 148 0.01 -11.32 -17.00
CA GLY A 148 0.96 -12.28 -16.43
C GLY A 148 2.44 -11.87 -16.57
N ASN A 149 2.72 -10.61 -16.88
CA ASN A 149 4.07 -10.06 -17.01
C ASN A 149 4.27 -8.85 -16.06
N PRO A 150 4.46 -9.07 -14.75
CA PRO A 150 4.60 -8.01 -13.76
C PRO A 150 6.03 -7.43 -13.74
N ALA A 151 6.44 -6.83 -14.85
CA ALA A 151 7.77 -6.25 -15.05
C ALA A 151 7.79 -4.73 -14.78
N PRO A 152 8.96 -4.15 -14.44
CA PRO A 152 9.10 -2.70 -14.39
C PRO A 152 8.90 -2.09 -15.79
N TYR A 153 8.43 -0.85 -15.83
CA TYR A 153 8.29 -0.06 -17.05
C TYR A 153 9.66 0.14 -17.72
N GLU A 154 9.65 0.24 -19.05
CA GLU A 154 10.82 0.28 -19.93
C GLU A 154 12.03 1.02 -19.34
N SER A 155 13.22 0.43 -19.47
CA SER A 155 14.51 1.00 -19.02
C SER A 155 14.63 1.30 -17.51
N LYS A 156 13.58 1.07 -16.71
CA LYS A 156 13.61 1.17 -15.25
C LYS A 156 13.77 -0.20 -14.60
N SER A 157 14.17 -0.18 -13.34
CA SER A 157 14.21 -1.36 -12.49
C SER A 157 13.37 -1.13 -11.24
N PHE A 158 12.78 -2.19 -10.71
CA PHE A 158 12.32 -2.15 -9.33
C PHE A 158 13.52 -2.01 -8.38
N ARG A 159 13.23 -1.57 -7.16
CA ARG A 159 14.23 -1.44 -6.09
C ARG A 159 15.00 -2.75 -5.91
N GLY A 160 16.28 -2.65 -5.56
CA GLY A 160 17.13 -3.83 -5.34
C GLY A 160 16.59 -4.80 -4.28
N ALA A 161 15.83 -4.30 -3.30
CA ALA A 161 15.15 -5.16 -2.33
C ALA A 161 14.03 -6.03 -2.95
N CYS A 162 13.35 -5.53 -3.99
CA CYS A 162 12.26 -6.23 -4.65
C CYS A 162 12.75 -7.40 -5.50
N SER A 163 13.94 -7.31 -6.10
CA SER A 163 14.49 -8.40 -6.93
C SER A 163 14.85 -9.66 -6.14
N MET A 164 14.97 -9.56 -4.81
CA MET A 164 15.20 -10.70 -3.92
C MET A 164 13.90 -11.35 -3.41
N CYS A 165 12.74 -10.75 -3.69
CA CYS A 165 11.47 -11.22 -3.15
C CYS A 165 10.95 -12.45 -3.91
N VAL A 166 11.08 -13.62 -3.29
CA VAL A 166 10.56 -14.90 -3.83
C VAL A 166 9.07 -15.14 -3.51
N TYR A 167 8.46 -14.31 -2.66
CA TYR A 167 7.07 -14.46 -2.21
C TYR A 167 6.34 -13.11 -2.23
N PRO A 168 5.85 -12.65 -3.40
CA PRO A 168 5.19 -11.36 -3.60
C PRO A 168 3.74 -11.31 -3.06
N ILE A 169 3.39 -12.22 -2.15
CA ILE A 169 2.07 -12.37 -1.53
C ILE A 169 2.13 -12.06 -0.02
N PRO A 170 1.09 -11.47 0.58
CA PRO A 170 0.97 -11.17 2.01
C PRO A 170 1.20 -12.33 2.97
#